data_AF-A0A060CRX1-F1
#
_entry.id   AF-A0A060CRX1-F1
#
_cell.length_a   1.000
_cell.length_b   1.000
_cell.length_c   1.000
_cell.angle_alpha   90.00
_cell.angle_beta   90.00
_cell.angle_gamma   90.00
#
_symmetry.space_group_name_H-M   'P 1'
#
loop_
_entity.id
_entity.type
_entity.pdbx_description
1 polymer ?
#
loop_
_entity_poly.entity_id
_entity_poly.type
_entity_poly.pdbx_seq_one_letter_code
_entity_poly.pdbx_strand_id
1 'polypeptide(L)'
;MPEEIWPILKRQVDTALEHWRETDHGIWEVRGKPQHFTSSKVMCWVAVDRGARLAGLREEHDLAREWQIAADEIHADICENAVDERGVFTQHYETDALDASCLLLPLLRFLPPSDPRIRKTVLAIADELTED
;
A
#
# COMPACT_ATOMS: atom_id res chain seq x y z
N MET A 1 -13.13 -3.17 20.51
CA MET A 1 -13.02 -4.37 19.65
C MET A 1 -13.03 -5.59 20.55
N PRO A 2 -13.78 -6.65 20.24
CA PRO A 2 -13.77 -7.89 21.01
C PRO A 2 -12.35 -8.46 21.16
N GLU A 3 -12.00 -8.96 22.34
CA GLU A 3 -10.67 -9.50 22.64
C GLU A 3 -10.32 -10.69 21.74
N GLU A 4 -11.32 -11.46 21.30
CA GLU A 4 -11.17 -12.64 20.46
C GLU A 4 -10.69 -12.29 19.04
N ILE A 5 -10.95 -11.05 18.58
CA ILE A 5 -10.53 -10.59 17.24
C ILE A 5 -9.06 -10.17 17.24
N TRP A 6 -8.50 -9.76 18.39
CA TRP A 6 -7.16 -9.20 18.45
C TRP A 6 -6.06 -10.17 17.99
N PRO A 7 -6.03 -11.46 18.41
CA PRO A 7 -5.08 -12.43 17.88
C PRO A 7 -5.22 -12.67 16.37
N ILE A 8 -6.42 -12.51 15.81
CA ILE A 8 -6.65 -12.65 14.37
C ILE A 8 -6.00 -11.47 13.65
N LEU A 9 -6.19 -10.24 14.14
CA LEU A 9 -5.56 -9.05 13.57
C LEU A 9 -4.04 -9.07 13.68
N LYS A 10 -3.48 -9.48 14.82
CA LYS A 10 -2.01 -9.65 14.96
C LYS A 10 -1.46 -10.55 13.86
N ARG A 11 -2.10 -11.71 13.62
CA ARG A 11 -1.71 -12.61 12.53
C ARG A 11 -1.80 -11.95 11.14
N GLN A 12 -2.80 -11.12 10.88
CA GLN A 12 -2.88 -10.41 9.58
C GLN A 12 -1.73 -9.41 9.41
N VAL A 13 -1.34 -8.70 10.48
CA VAL A 13 -0.19 -7.78 10.45
C VAL A 13 1.11 -8.56 10.28
N ASP A 14 1.30 -9.65 11.02
CA ASP A 14 2.48 -10.50 10.93
C ASP A 14 2.65 -11.08 9.51
N THR A 15 1.56 -11.57 8.91
CA THR A 15 1.57 -12.04 7.51
C THR A 15 1.94 -10.93 6.52
N ALA A 16 1.43 -9.70 6.72
CA ALA A 16 1.83 -8.57 5.88
C ALA A 16 3.33 -8.23 6.04
N LEU A 17 3.85 -8.27 7.28
CA LEU A 17 5.27 -8.03 7.56
C LEU A 17 6.18 -9.09 6.94
N GLU A 18 5.76 -10.35 6.96
CA GLU A 18 6.48 -11.47 6.39
C GLU A 18 6.61 -11.36 4.86
N HIS A 19 5.52 -10.98 4.18
CA HIS A 19 5.42 -11.13 2.72
C HIS A 19 5.46 -9.84 1.91
N TRP A 20 5.44 -8.64 2.49
CA TRP A 20 5.35 -7.40 1.68
C TRP A 20 6.49 -7.20 0.68
N ARG A 21 7.65 -7.83 0.91
CA ARG A 21 8.82 -7.80 0.00
C ARG A 21 8.73 -8.81 -1.14
N GLU A 22 7.76 -9.70 -1.13
CA GLU A 22 7.59 -10.70 -2.20
C GLU A 22 6.92 -10.09 -3.44
N THR A 23 7.01 -10.80 -4.56
CA THR A 23 6.25 -10.51 -5.77
C THR A 23 4.98 -11.35 -5.80
N ASP A 24 3.91 -10.83 -6.42
CA ASP A 24 2.63 -11.52 -6.56
C ASP A 24 1.96 -11.23 -7.92
N HIS A 25 0.67 -11.54 -8.05
CA HIS A 25 -0.11 -11.33 -9.27
C HIS A 25 -1.07 -10.13 -9.20
N GLY A 26 -0.97 -9.30 -8.15
CA GLY A 26 -1.86 -8.16 -7.92
C GLY A 26 -3.34 -8.56 -7.70
N ILE A 27 -4.18 -7.55 -7.42
CA ILE A 27 -5.62 -7.74 -7.20
C ILE A 27 -6.39 -8.22 -8.44
N TRP A 28 -5.77 -8.08 -9.61
CA TRP A 28 -6.33 -8.47 -10.91
C TRP A 28 -5.91 -9.86 -11.36
N GLU A 29 -5.13 -10.59 -10.55
CA GLU A 29 -4.60 -11.92 -10.86
C GLU A 29 -3.91 -11.96 -12.25
N VAL A 30 -3.03 -10.98 -12.50
CA VAL A 30 -2.37 -10.78 -13.80
C VAL A 30 -1.59 -12.03 -14.18
N ARG A 31 -1.85 -12.53 -15.40
CA ARG A 31 -1.14 -13.68 -15.96
C ARG A 31 0.28 -13.27 -16.34
N GLY A 32 1.26 -14.05 -15.88
CA GLY A 32 2.66 -13.80 -16.21
C GLY A 32 3.59 -14.13 -15.05
N LYS A 33 4.78 -13.53 -15.06
CA LYS A 33 5.67 -13.59 -13.89
C LYS A 33 5.09 -12.69 -12.78
N PRO A 34 5.18 -13.10 -11.51
CA PRO A 34 4.79 -12.24 -10.41
C PRO A 34 5.68 -10.99 -10.36
N GLN A 35 5.09 -9.86 -9.97
CA GLN A 35 5.75 -8.55 -9.90
C GLN A 35 5.50 -7.89 -8.54
N HIS A 36 6.19 -6.79 -8.26
CA HIS A 36 5.94 -5.95 -7.10
C HIS A 36 4.75 -5.01 -7.37
N PHE A 37 3.52 -5.54 -7.33
CA PHE A 37 2.32 -4.73 -7.56
C PHE A 37 2.12 -3.67 -6.48
N THR A 38 1.88 -2.44 -6.93
CA THR A 38 1.72 -1.27 -6.05
C THR A 38 0.55 -1.46 -5.11
N SER A 39 -0.60 -1.93 -5.62
CA SER A 39 -1.79 -2.19 -4.82
C SER A 39 -1.56 -3.24 -3.73
N SER A 40 -0.86 -4.33 -4.03
CA SER A 40 -0.52 -5.37 -3.05
C SER A 40 0.34 -4.85 -1.91
N LYS A 41 1.41 -4.12 -2.23
CA LYS A 41 2.30 -3.53 -1.22
C LYS A 41 1.59 -2.46 -0.39
N VAL A 42 0.76 -1.63 -1.02
CA VAL A 42 -0.08 -0.64 -0.31
C VAL A 42 -1.04 -1.34 0.66
N MET A 43 -1.63 -2.48 0.29
CA MET A 43 -2.50 -3.23 1.22
C MET A 43 -1.73 -3.84 2.38
N CYS A 44 -0.49 -4.30 2.16
CA CYS A 44 0.41 -4.67 3.26
C CYS A 44 0.69 -3.48 4.18
N TRP A 45 1.01 -2.31 3.61
CA TRP A 45 1.18 -1.08 4.37
C TRP A 45 -0.07 -0.72 5.19
N VAL A 46 -1.27 -0.81 4.60
CA VAL A 46 -2.54 -0.53 5.32
C VAL A 46 -2.69 -1.46 6.50
N ALA A 47 -2.43 -2.77 6.33
CA ALA A 47 -2.52 -3.73 7.42
C ALA A 47 -1.60 -3.32 8.59
N VAL A 48 -0.35 -2.99 8.30
CA VAL A 48 0.66 -2.63 9.32
C VAL A 48 0.38 -1.26 9.95
N ASP A 49 0.11 -0.20 9.18
CA ASP A 49 -0.22 1.15 9.68
C ASP A 49 -1.46 1.13 10.57
N ARG A 50 -2.51 0.43 10.16
CA ARG A 50 -3.73 0.32 10.97
C ARG A 50 -3.55 -0.61 12.17
N GLY A 51 -2.75 -1.65 12.02
CA GLY A 51 -2.28 -2.50 13.12
C GLY A 51 -1.60 -1.68 14.21
N ALA A 52 -0.62 -0.85 13.84
CA ALA A 52 0.13 0.00 14.77
C ALA A 52 -0.80 0.94 15.56
N ARG A 53 -1.75 1.58 14.88
CA ARG A 53 -2.76 2.45 15.52
C ARG A 53 -3.65 1.68 16.50
N LEU A 54 -4.10 0.50 16.12
CA LEU A 54 -4.93 -0.36 16.99
C LEU A 54 -4.14 -0.85 18.21
N ALA A 55 -2.86 -1.23 18.05
CA ALA A 55 -1.99 -1.58 19.17
C ALA A 55 -1.83 -0.39 20.15
N GLY A 56 -1.68 0.83 19.62
CA GLY A 56 -1.62 2.05 20.43
C GLY A 56 -2.91 2.31 21.23
N LEU A 57 -4.08 2.11 20.62
CA LEU A 57 -5.38 2.21 21.31
C LEU A 57 -5.58 1.13 22.39
N ARG A 58 -4.81 0.05 22.34
CA ARG A 58 -4.82 -1.06 23.30
C ARG A 58 -3.68 -0.96 24.32
N GLU A 59 -2.94 0.14 24.32
CA GLU A 59 -1.81 0.37 25.23
C GLU A 59 -0.65 -0.64 25.04
N GLU A 60 -0.62 -1.39 23.93
CA GLU A 60 0.51 -2.24 23.51
C GLU A 60 1.57 -1.37 22.82
N HIS A 61 2.12 -0.39 23.56
CA HIS A 61 2.95 0.68 23.00
C HIS A 61 4.23 0.21 22.31
N ASP A 62 4.85 -0.88 22.79
CA ASP A 62 6.07 -1.41 22.19
C ASP A 62 5.79 -2.01 20.81
N LEU A 63 4.73 -2.84 20.71
CA LEU A 63 4.25 -3.41 19.46
C LEU A 63 3.77 -2.32 18.49
N ALA A 64 3.07 -1.30 19.00
CA ALA A 64 2.65 -0.16 18.20
C ALA A 64 3.84 0.57 17.55
N ARG A 65 4.94 0.75 18.30
CA ARG A 65 6.16 1.39 17.76
C ARG A 65 6.86 0.50 16.74
N GLU A 66 7.00 -0.79 17.02
CA GLU A 66 7.60 -1.76 16.10
C GLU A 66 6.87 -1.78 14.75
N TRP A 67 5.55 -1.91 14.78
CA TRP A 67 4.74 -1.90 13.57
C TRP A 67 4.74 -0.55 12.88
N GLN A 68 4.79 0.57 13.61
CA GLN A 68 4.89 1.88 12.96
C GLN A 68 6.19 2.02 12.18
N ILE A 69 7.33 1.58 12.73
CA ILE A 69 8.62 1.60 12.04
C ILE A 69 8.55 0.77 10.74
N ALA A 70 7.95 -0.41 10.80
CA ALA A 70 7.77 -1.24 9.61
C ALA A 70 6.81 -0.62 8.59
N ALA A 71 5.70 0.00 9.03
CA ALA A 71 4.80 0.74 8.14
C ALA A 71 5.53 1.90 7.46
N ASP A 72 6.37 2.63 8.17
CA ASP A 72 7.17 3.73 7.62
C ASP A 72 8.18 3.20 6.58
N GLU A 73 8.77 2.02 6.81
CA GLU A 73 9.64 1.35 5.84
C GLU A 73 8.89 1.00 4.55
N ILE A 74 7.73 0.34 4.66
CA ILE A 74 6.92 -0.03 3.48
C ILE A 74 6.46 1.22 2.73
N HIS A 75 6.09 2.28 3.45
CA HIS A 75 5.68 3.56 2.87
C HIS A 75 6.80 4.19 2.03
N ALA A 76 8.01 4.22 2.59
CA ALA A 76 9.18 4.74 1.91
C ALA A 76 9.53 3.92 0.66
N ASP A 77 9.50 2.58 0.76
CA ASP A 77 9.76 1.68 -0.37
C ASP A 77 8.80 1.91 -1.53
N ILE A 78 7.49 2.02 -1.25
CA ILE A 78 6.47 2.30 -2.27
C ILE A 78 6.66 3.70 -2.86
N CYS A 79 6.96 4.71 -2.03
CA CYS A 79 7.18 6.07 -2.51
C CYS A 79 8.38 6.21 -3.46
N GLU A 80 9.40 5.37 -3.28
CA GLU A 80 10.62 5.37 -4.08
C GLU A 80 10.43 4.56 -5.38
N ASN A 81 9.81 3.37 -5.29
CA ASN A 81 9.87 2.39 -6.38
C ASN A 81 8.57 2.28 -7.20
N ALA A 82 7.43 2.76 -6.68
CA ALA A 82 6.12 2.62 -7.33
C ALA A 82 5.75 3.80 -8.23
N VAL A 83 6.67 4.74 -8.44
CA VAL A 83 6.45 5.97 -9.22
C VAL A 83 7.33 5.99 -10.46
N ASP A 84 6.75 6.38 -11.60
CA ASP A 84 7.51 6.59 -12.83
C ASP A 84 8.27 7.93 -12.84
N GLU A 85 8.99 8.20 -13.93
CA GLU A 85 9.74 9.45 -14.13
C GLU A 85 8.86 10.71 -14.15
N ARG A 86 7.56 10.57 -14.44
CA ARG A 86 6.58 11.67 -14.40
C ARG A 86 6.17 11.96 -12.95
N GLY A 87 6.44 11.07 -12.02
CA GLY A 87 5.97 11.09 -10.64
C GLY A 87 4.51 10.62 -10.53
N VAL A 88 4.13 9.64 -11.35
CA VAL A 88 2.82 8.97 -11.34
C VAL A 88 2.98 7.58 -10.73
N PHE A 89 2.05 7.19 -9.85
CA PHE A 89 2.03 5.81 -9.35
C PHE A 89 1.63 4.84 -10.47
N THR A 90 2.40 3.76 -10.62
CA THR A 90 2.23 2.76 -11.68
C THR A 90 1.75 1.42 -11.13
N GLN A 91 1.41 0.50 -12.03
CA GLN A 91 0.80 -0.79 -11.70
C GLN A 91 1.68 -1.65 -10.78
N HIS A 92 2.97 -1.71 -11.06
CA HIS A 92 3.97 -2.45 -10.30
C HIS A 92 5.33 -1.76 -10.41
N TYR A 93 6.33 -2.18 -9.66
CA TYR A 93 7.66 -1.57 -9.76
C TYR A 93 8.27 -1.81 -11.14
N GLU A 94 9.17 -0.90 -11.55
CA GLU A 94 9.89 -1.01 -12.83
C GLU A 94 8.97 -1.04 -14.07
N THR A 95 7.83 -0.34 -14.03
CA THR A 95 6.92 -0.15 -15.18
C THR A 95 6.44 1.30 -15.28
N ASP A 96 6.00 1.69 -16.48
CA ASP A 96 5.28 2.94 -16.75
C ASP A 96 3.76 2.72 -16.92
N ALA A 97 3.30 1.47 -16.88
CA ALA A 97 1.89 1.13 -17.02
C ALA A 97 1.05 1.68 -15.85
N LEU A 98 -0.05 2.35 -16.18
CA LEU A 98 -1.01 2.86 -15.20
C LEU A 98 -1.93 1.74 -14.67
N ASP A 99 -2.46 1.93 -13.46
CA ASP A 99 -3.47 1.04 -12.88
C ASP A 99 -4.50 1.82 -12.05
N ALA A 100 -5.78 1.58 -12.33
CA ALA A 100 -6.89 2.25 -11.64
C ALA A 100 -6.91 2.01 -10.12
N SER A 101 -6.32 0.91 -9.64
CA SER A 101 -6.19 0.64 -8.20
C SER A 101 -5.37 1.70 -7.46
N CYS A 102 -4.50 2.46 -8.15
CA CYS A 102 -3.76 3.57 -7.55
C CYS A 102 -4.67 4.72 -7.11
N LEU A 103 -5.91 4.81 -7.61
CA LEU A 103 -6.92 5.78 -7.11
C LEU A 103 -7.34 5.50 -5.66
N LEU A 104 -7.02 4.33 -5.10
CA LEU A 104 -7.26 4.02 -3.69
C LEU A 104 -6.25 4.69 -2.76
N LEU A 105 -5.06 5.07 -3.23
CA LEU A 105 -4.00 5.68 -2.41
C LEU A 105 -4.49 6.88 -1.56
N PRO A 106 -5.17 7.89 -2.11
CA PRO A 106 -5.70 9.00 -1.30
C PRO A 106 -6.83 8.56 -0.35
N LEU A 107 -7.65 7.59 -0.76
CA LEU A 107 -8.77 7.09 0.06
C LEU A 107 -8.28 6.29 1.27
N LEU A 108 -7.20 5.54 1.10
CA LEU A 108 -6.52 4.79 2.14
C LEU A 108 -5.65 5.68 3.03
N ARG A 109 -5.50 6.96 2.68
CA ARG A 109 -4.61 7.93 3.33
C ARG A 109 -3.14 7.52 3.26
N PHE A 110 -2.74 6.84 2.18
CA PHE A 110 -1.34 6.51 1.91
C PHE A 110 -0.50 7.78 1.73
N LEU A 111 -1.04 8.73 0.96
CA LEU A 111 -0.52 10.09 0.85
C LEU A 111 -1.68 11.09 0.92
N PRO A 112 -1.43 12.34 1.32
CA PRO A 112 -2.48 13.36 1.32
C PRO A 112 -2.98 13.61 -0.11
N PRO A 113 -4.28 13.93 -0.31
CA PRO A 113 -4.83 14.22 -1.64
C PRO A 113 -4.13 15.38 -2.38
N SER A 114 -3.45 16.27 -1.64
CA SER A 114 -2.67 17.37 -2.20
C SER A 114 -1.22 16.99 -2.58
N ASP A 115 -0.77 15.76 -2.32
CA ASP A 115 0.55 15.30 -2.74
C ASP A 115 0.65 15.38 -4.28
N PRO A 116 1.71 15.99 -4.84
CA PRO A 116 1.87 16.11 -6.28
C PRO A 116 1.78 14.77 -7.03
N ARG A 117 2.29 13.67 -6.44
CA ARG A 117 2.25 12.33 -7.04
C ARG A 117 0.82 11.82 -7.13
N ILE A 118 0.01 12.05 -6.08
CA ILE A 118 -1.41 11.68 -6.07
C ILE A 118 -2.17 12.45 -7.14
N ARG A 119 -2.01 13.78 -7.19
CA ARG A 119 -2.69 14.61 -8.18
C ARG A 119 -2.32 14.21 -9.60
N LYS A 120 -1.03 13.98 -9.88
CA LYS A 120 -0.56 13.52 -11.18
C LYS A 120 -1.14 12.16 -11.55
N THR A 121 -1.19 11.23 -10.60
CA THR A 121 -1.77 9.89 -10.80
C THR A 121 -3.24 9.96 -11.16
N VAL A 122 -4.04 10.75 -10.44
CA VAL A 122 -5.47 10.90 -10.76
C VAL A 122 -5.67 11.47 -12.16
N LEU A 123 -4.90 12.49 -12.53
CA LEU A 123 -5.01 13.12 -13.85
C LEU A 123 -4.56 12.16 -14.96
N ALA A 124 -3.42 11.47 -14.80
CA ALA A 124 -2.94 10.50 -15.78
C ALA A 124 -3.96 9.37 -16.00
N ILE A 125 -4.56 8.84 -14.93
CA ILE A 125 -5.60 7.80 -15.05
C ILE A 125 -6.86 8.36 -15.74
N ALA A 126 -7.27 9.59 -15.43
CA ALA A 126 -8.42 10.22 -16.07
C ALA A 126 -8.19 10.52 -17.56
N ASP A 127 -6.96 10.81 -17.96
CA ASP A 127 -6.62 11.17 -19.34
C ASP A 127 -6.30 9.91 -20.20
N GLU A 128 -5.75 8.85 -19.61
CA GLU A 128 -5.16 7.72 -20.34
C GLU A 128 -5.86 6.36 -20.13
N LEU A 129 -6.77 6.24 -19.14
CA LEU A 129 -7.49 4.99 -18.83
C LEU A 129 -9.03 5.11 -18.93
N THR A 130 -9.54 6.11 -19.63
CA THR A 130 -10.96 6.25 -19.93
C THR A 130 -11.22 6.27 -21.43
N GLU A 131 -12.38 5.76 -21.86
CA GLU A 131 -12.91 5.92 -23.22
C GLU A 131 -14.10 6.90 -23.17
N ASP A 132 -14.28 7.70 -24.23
CA ASP A 132 -15.38 8.67 -24.39
C ASP A 132 -16.76 8.00 -24.65
#